data_AF-A0A507B8J3-F1
#
_entry.id   AF-A0A507B8J3-F1
#
_cell.length_a   1.000
_cell.length_b   1.000
_cell.length_c   1.000
_cell.angle_alpha   90.00
_cell.angle_beta   90.00
_cell.angle_gamma   90.00
#
_symmetry.space_group_name_H-M   'P 1'
#
loop_
_entity.id
_entity.type
_entity.pdbx_description
1 polymer ?
#
loop_
_entity_poly.entity_id
_entity_poly.type
_entity_poly.pdbx_seq_one_letter_code
_entity_poly.pdbx_strand_id
1 'polypeptide(L)'
;MRLIVRDDAAAAANYVAQYILNRLKEFKPTADRPFVLGLPTGSSPVEVYRILVEHYKAGDVSFENVVTFNMDEYVGLPRDHPQSYHSFMWKHFFSHVNIRPSNVHILDGNAPDLEAECAQYEAAIRDVGGIDLFLAGIGEDGHIAFNEPGSSLASRTRIKTLAYDTILANSRFFNNDVNQVPAMALTVGVQTIMDAREVVVIVLGARKAVALKKCIESGVNHMWTLSGLQLHKHSMVVADEDATLELQVKTVRYFKSIEKIARERGFEQALPKGLRDGRVTEPTTTKIMVNGIHSPLATRDFEGQSYLLRANNPVLAAPSSRSVTPEPTLDNMMSRIGN
;
A
#
# COMPACT_ATOMS: atom_id res chain seq x y z
N MET A 1 -4.78 1.69 -11.59
CA MET A 1 -4.72 0.40 -10.89
C MET A 1 -4.96 -0.73 -11.88
N ARG A 2 -4.21 -1.83 -11.74
CA ARG A 2 -4.51 -3.13 -12.35
C ARG A 2 -5.02 -4.09 -11.29
N LEU A 3 -5.97 -4.96 -11.64
CA LEU A 3 -6.35 -6.12 -10.82
C LEU A 3 -6.18 -7.37 -11.66
N ILE A 4 -5.29 -8.24 -11.20
CA ILE A 4 -4.94 -9.48 -11.86
C ILE A 4 -5.56 -10.62 -11.05
N VAL A 5 -6.54 -11.31 -11.64
CA VAL A 5 -7.17 -12.48 -11.01
C VAL A 5 -6.55 -13.74 -11.59
N ARG A 6 -6.14 -14.67 -10.72
CA ARG A 6 -5.59 -15.98 -11.05
C ARG A 6 -6.42 -17.07 -10.39
N ASP A 7 -6.37 -18.26 -10.97
CA ASP A 7 -7.26 -19.36 -10.59
C ASP A 7 -7.05 -19.80 -9.13
N ASP A 8 -5.79 -19.77 -8.67
CA ASP A 8 -5.42 -20.15 -7.32
C ASP A 8 -4.23 -19.33 -6.77
N ALA A 9 -3.91 -19.57 -5.50
CA ALA A 9 -2.83 -18.92 -4.78
C ALA A 9 -1.44 -19.13 -5.40
N ALA A 10 -1.18 -20.32 -5.95
CA ALA A 10 0.11 -20.64 -6.58
C ALA A 10 0.27 -19.88 -7.90
N ALA A 11 -0.78 -19.80 -8.71
CA ALA A 11 -0.81 -19.03 -9.95
C ALA A 11 -0.68 -17.52 -9.69
N ALA A 12 -1.29 -17.01 -8.62
CA ALA A 12 -1.11 -15.62 -8.17
C ALA A 12 0.33 -15.35 -7.74
N ALA A 13 0.91 -16.21 -6.91
CA ALA A 13 2.29 -16.08 -6.45
C ALA A 13 3.30 -16.17 -7.62
N ASN A 14 3.11 -17.12 -8.54
CA ASN A 14 3.93 -17.23 -9.74
C ASN A 14 3.84 -15.97 -10.60
N TYR A 15 2.64 -15.40 -10.79
CA TYR A 15 2.50 -14.16 -11.55
C TYR A 15 3.29 -13.00 -10.92
N VAL A 16 3.22 -12.84 -9.59
CA VAL A 16 3.99 -11.81 -8.86
C VAL A 16 5.50 -12.06 -9.01
N ALA A 17 5.96 -13.30 -8.84
CA ALA A 17 7.37 -13.64 -8.98
C ALA A 17 7.89 -13.34 -10.39
N GLN A 18 7.16 -13.77 -11.44
CA GLN A 18 7.51 -13.46 -12.83
C GLN A 18 7.54 -11.95 -13.09
N TYR A 19 6.61 -11.19 -12.50
CA TYR A 19 6.62 -9.74 -12.61
C TYR A 19 7.90 -9.12 -12.03
N ILE A 20 8.30 -9.52 -10.82
CA ILE A 20 9.55 -9.06 -10.19
C ILE A 20 10.77 -9.44 -11.03
N LEU A 21 10.84 -10.69 -11.52
CA LEU A 21 11.93 -11.17 -12.37
C LEU A 21 12.03 -10.35 -13.67
N ASN A 22 10.90 -10.04 -14.30
CA ASN A 22 10.86 -9.21 -15.50
C ASN A 22 11.33 -7.78 -15.19
N ARG A 23 10.90 -7.19 -14.07
CA ARG A 23 11.36 -5.86 -13.67
C ARG A 23 12.87 -5.82 -13.42
N LEU A 24 13.44 -6.85 -12.77
CA LEU A 24 14.89 -6.98 -12.58
C LEU A 24 15.63 -7.10 -13.92
N LYS A 25 15.13 -7.93 -14.84
CA LYS A 25 15.72 -8.14 -16.19
C LYS A 25 15.66 -6.87 -17.06
N GLU A 26 14.56 -6.13 -16.98
CA GLU A 26 14.39 -4.86 -17.68
C GLU A 26 15.28 -3.76 -17.09
N PHE A 27 15.33 -3.67 -15.76
CA PHE A 27 16.08 -2.64 -15.06
C PHE A 27 17.58 -2.84 -15.17
N LYS A 28 18.07 -4.09 -15.18
CA LYS A 28 19.51 -4.44 -15.27
C LYS A 28 20.35 -3.75 -14.18
N PRO A 29 20.18 -4.14 -12.90
CA PRO A 29 20.83 -3.46 -11.80
C PRO A 29 22.35 -3.62 -11.82
N THR A 30 23.06 -2.55 -11.49
CA THR A 30 24.52 -2.48 -11.38
C THR A 30 24.90 -1.97 -9.98
N ALA A 31 26.18 -2.03 -9.61
CA ALA A 31 26.64 -1.53 -8.30
C ALA A 31 26.26 -0.05 -8.08
N ASP A 32 26.45 0.80 -9.11
CA ASP A 32 26.12 2.23 -9.05
C ASP A 32 24.63 2.54 -9.23
N ARG A 33 23.83 1.54 -9.61
CA ARG A 33 22.40 1.68 -9.86
C ARG A 33 21.68 0.40 -9.45
N PRO A 34 21.52 0.18 -8.13
CA PRO A 34 20.82 -0.99 -7.64
C PRO A 34 19.33 -0.91 -7.97
N PHE A 35 18.66 -2.06 -7.99
CA PHE A 35 17.20 -2.11 -8.00
C PHE A 35 16.71 -2.14 -6.55
N VAL A 36 15.83 -1.21 -6.17
CA VAL A 36 15.35 -1.08 -4.80
C VAL A 36 13.98 -1.74 -4.64
N LEU A 37 13.91 -2.77 -3.78
CA LEU A 37 12.74 -3.63 -3.62
C LEU A 37 12.17 -3.53 -2.19
N GLY A 38 10.92 -3.08 -2.06
CA GLY A 38 10.14 -3.15 -0.83
C GLY A 38 9.55 -4.55 -0.63
N LEU A 39 9.67 -5.15 0.56
CA LEU A 39 9.29 -6.54 0.82
C LEU A 39 8.37 -6.72 2.05
N PRO A 40 7.31 -7.53 1.95
CA PRO A 40 6.46 -7.90 3.08
C PRO A 40 6.98 -9.16 3.81
N THR A 41 6.36 -9.51 4.92
CA THR A 41 6.46 -10.86 5.51
C THR A 41 5.08 -11.56 5.49
N GLY A 42 4.88 -12.57 6.33
CA GLY A 42 3.63 -13.31 6.42
C GLY A 42 3.50 -14.44 5.41
N SER A 43 2.34 -15.10 5.38
CA SER A 43 2.15 -16.32 4.59
C SER A 43 2.03 -16.06 3.08
N SER A 44 1.42 -14.95 2.68
CA SER A 44 1.15 -14.65 1.26
C SER A 44 2.40 -14.58 0.37
N PRO A 45 3.52 -13.93 0.77
CA PRO A 45 4.70 -13.83 -0.08
C PRO A 45 5.62 -15.07 -0.06
N VAL A 46 5.40 -16.07 0.80
CA VAL A 46 6.32 -17.22 0.94
C VAL A 46 6.54 -17.94 -0.40
N GLU A 47 5.46 -18.17 -1.14
CA GLU A 47 5.54 -18.85 -2.44
C GLU A 47 6.22 -17.96 -3.50
N VAL A 48 6.05 -16.65 -3.42
CA VAL A 48 6.78 -15.69 -4.28
C VAL A 48 8.29 -15.82 -4.03
N TYR A 49 8.72 -15.83 -2.77
CA TYR A 49 10.13 -16.00 -2.43
C TYR A 49 10.69 -17.33 -2.90
N ARG A 50 9.94 -18.43 -2.73
CA ARG A 50 10.34 -19.76 -3.21
C ARG A 50 10.66 -19.73 -4.70
N ILE A 51 9.78 -19.14 -5.52
CA ILE A 51 9.96 -19.04 -6.97
C ILE A 51 11.15 -18.14 -7.34
N LEU A 52 11.34 -17.00 -6.65
CA LEU A 52 12.50 -16.13 -6.85
C LEU A 52 13.83 -16.85 -6.56
N VAL A 53 13.87 -17.66 -5.50
CA VAL A 53 15.03 -18.51 -5.15
C VAL A 53 15.30 -19.56 -6.22
N GLU A 54 14.26 -20.20 -6.77
CA GLU A 54 14.40 -21.18 -7.84
C GLU A 54 15.03 -20.56 -9.09
N HIS A 55 14.55 -19.39 -9.51
CA HIS A 55 15.12 -18.68 -10.67
C HIS A 55 16.55 -18.21 -10.43
N TYR A 56 16.90 -17.80 -9.21
CA TYR A 56 18.30 -17.52 -8.86
C TYR A 56 19.17 -18.78 -8.99
N LYS A 57 18.74 -19.90 -8.41
CA LYS A 57 19.48 -21.17 -8.48
C LYS A 57 19.61 -21.73 -9.90
N ALA A 58 18.66 -21.41 -10.78
CA ALA A 58 18.71 -21.73 -12.21
C ALA A 58 19.64 -20.82 -13.01
N GLY A 59 20.12 -19.71 -12.43
CA GLY A 59 20.98 -18.72 -13.10
C GLY A 59 20.21 -17.68 -13.93
N ASP A 60 18.89 -17.57 -13.78
CA ASP A 60 18.04 -16.67 -14.56
C ASP A 60 18.07 -15.20 -14.06
N VAL A 61 18.48 -14.99 -12.81
CA VAL A 61 18.48 -13.69 -12.13
C VAL A 61 19.59 -13.62 -11.08
N SER A 62 20.06 -12.41 -10.78
CA SER A 62 20.99 -12.12 -9.68
C SER A 62 20.41 -11.06 -8.75
N PHE A 63 20.63 -11.23 -7.45
CA PHE A 63 20.23 -10.30 -6.39
C PHE A 63 21.41 -9.49 -5.83
N GLU A 64 22.60 -9.65 -6.40
CA GLU A 64 23.83 -8.98 -5.94
C GLU A 64 23.69 -7.45 -5.90
N ASN A 65 23.05 -6.87 -6.91
CA ASN A 65 22.81 -5.42 -7.02
C ASN A 65 21.36 -5.05 -6.70
N VAL A 66 20.70 -5.82 -5.84
CA VAL A 66 19.39 -5.49 -5.30
C VAL A 66 19.58 -4.93 -3.89
N VAL A 67 18.82 -3.89 -3.55
CA VAL A 67 18.70 -3.32 -2.21
C VAL A 67 17.27 -3.55 -1.74
N THR A 68 17.08 -4.02 -0.51
CA THR A 68 15.75 -4.38 0.01
C THR A 68 15.40 -3.60 1.26
N PHE A 69 14.14 -3.17 1.34
CA PHE A 69 13.55 -2.57 2.54
C PHE A 69 12.32 -3.38 2.95
N ASN A 70 12.34 -3.97 4.13
CA ASN A 70 11.15 -4.63 4.69
C ASN A 70 10.16 -3.61 5.25
N MET A 71 8.88 -4.01 5.30
CA MET A 71 7.77 -3.15 5.73
C MET A 71 7.78 -2.85 7.21
N ASP A 72 8.17 -3.80 8.05
CA ASP A 72 7.93 -3.76 9.48
C ASP A 72 8.87 -4.70 10.25
N GLU A 73 8.91 -4.54 11.57
CA GLU A 73 9.48 -5.47 12.55
C GLU A 73 8.80 -5.29 13.92
N TYR A 74 8.65 -6.37 14.68
CA TYR A 74 8.11 -6.31 16.04
C TYR A 74 9.05 -5.59 17.00
N VAL A 75 8.48 -4.76 17.88
CA VAL A 75 9.24 -4.08 18.94
C VAL A 75 9.47 -5.03 20.11
N GLY A 76 10.71 -5.09 20.61
CA GLY A 76 11.08 -5.87 21.79
C GLY A 76 11.19 -7.38 21.58
N LEU A 77 11.04 -7.86 20.34
CA LEU A 77 11.26 -9.27 20.01
C LEU A 77 12.72 -9.49 19.64
N PRO A 78 13.45 -10.45 20.24
CA PRO A 78 14.84 -10.70 19.89
C PRO A 78 15.02 -10.93 18.39
N ARG A 79 16.09 -10.37 17.83
CA ARG A 79 16.35 -10.40 16.39
C ARG A 79 16.43 -11.82 15.83
N ASP A 80 17.00 -12.74 16.60
CA ASP A 80 17.15 -14.17 16.29
C ASP A 80 15.94 -15.02 16.70
N HIS A 81 14.90 -14.42 17.27
CA HIS A 81 13.66 -15.13 17.59
C HIS A 81 13.06 -15.74 16.31
N PRO A 82 12.57 -16.99 16.31
CA PRO A 82 12.09 -17.65 15.08
C PRO A 82 10.93 -16.94 14.36
N GLN A 83 10.20 -16.09 15.09
CA GLN A 83 9.07 -15.29 14.58
C GLN A 83 9.40 -13.80 14.37
N SER A 84 10.66 -13.38 14.56
CA SER A 84 11.06 -12.04 14.11
C SER A 84 11.01 -11.96 12.59
N TYR A 85 10.76 -10.77 12.06
CA TYR A 85 10.76 -10.57 10.62
C TYR A 85 12.17 -10.62 10.04
N HIS A 86 13.21 -10.30 10.83
CA HIS A 86 14.61 -10.67 10.53
C HIS A 86 14.73 -12.18 10.25
N SER A 87 14.36 -13.04 11.20
CA SER A 87 14.45 -14.51 11.04
C SER A 87 13.61 -15.03 9.88
N PHE A 88 12.40 -14.50 9.70
CA PHE A 88 11.53 -14.84 8.58
C PHE A 88 12.22 -14.60 7.23
N MET A 89 12.77 -13.41 7.03
CA MET A 89 13.36 -13.03 5.75
C MET A 89 14.63 -13.82 5.43
N TRP A 90 15.49 -14.07 6.43
CA TRP A 90 16.66 -14.92 6.25
C TRP A 90 16.28 -16.37 5.95
N LYS A 91 15.31 -16.92 6.67
CA LYS A 91 14.80 -18.28 6.46
C LYS A 91 14.20 -18.48 5.08
N HIS A 92 13.37 -17.54 4.62
CA HIS A 92 12.57 -17.73 3.41
C HIS A 92 13.23 -17.20 2.13
N PHE A 93 14.16 -16.24 2.24
CA PHE A 93 14.69 -15.58 1.05
C PHE A 93 16.19 -15.29 1.11
N PHE A 94 16.66 -14.44 2.03
CA PHE A 94 18.00 -13.85 1.94
C PHE A 94 19.15 -14.86 2.05
N SER A 95 19.00 -15.95 2.81
CA SER A 95 20.03 -17.00 2.90
C SER A 95 20.13 -17.88 1.65
N HIS A 96 19.23 -17.72 0.68
CA HIS A 96 19.13 -18.61 -0.50
C HIS A 96 19.50 -17.92 -1.82
N VAL A 97 19.85 -16.63 -1.78
CA VAL A 97 20.23 -15.81 -2.94
C VAL A 97 21.54 -15.08 -2.69
N ASN A 98 22.18 -14.54 -3.73
CA ASN A 98 23.44 -13.77 -3.62
C ASN A 98 23.25 -12.30 -3.22
N ILE A 99 22.20 -11.96 -2.47
CA ILE A 99 22.02 -10.59 -1.98
C ILE A 99 23.14 -10.25 -0.99
N ARG A 100 23.70 -9.04 -1.10
CA ARG A 100 24.71 -8.57 -0.14
C ARG A 100 24.03 -8.23 1.19
N PRO A 101 24.50 -8.71 2.35
CA PRO A 101 23.91 -8.35 3.64
C PRO A 101 23.85 -6.85 3.91
N SER A 102 24.81 -6.07 3.39
CA SER A 102 24.82 -4.61 3.47
C SER A 102 23.69 -3.91 2.70
N ASN A 103 23.05 -4.64 1.77
CA ASN A 103 21.93 -4.16 0.97
C ASN A 103 20.57 -4.57 1.55
N VAL A 104 20.57 -5.25 2.70
CA VAL A 104 19.34 -5.70 3.38
C VAL A 104 19.02 -4.74 4.51
N HIS A 105 17.88 -4.06 4.40
CA HIS A 105 17.35 -3.16 5.41
C HIS A 105 16.05 -3.73 5.99
N ILE A 106 16.05 -3.94 7.30
CA ILE A 106 14.88 -4.33 8.10
C ILE A 106 14.97 -3.48 9.37
N LEU A 107 13.85 -2.89 9.78
CA LEU A 107 13.75 -2.06 10.98
C LEU A 107 14.30 -2.79 12.22
N ASP A 108 15.02 -2.08 13.07
CA ASP A 108 15.47 -2.61 14.37
C ASP A 108 14.43 -2.33 15.47
N GLY A 109 13.54 -3.30 15.69
CA GLY A 109 12.56 -3.25 16.77
C GLY A 109 13.14 -3.27 18.19
N ASN A 110 14.45 -3.44 18.35
CA ASN A 110 15.15 -3.37 19.64
C ASN A 110 16.09 -2.16 19.76
N ALA A 111 16.00 -1.20 18.83
CA ALA A 111 16.80 0.02 18.89
C ALA A 111 16.53 0.78 20.21
N PRO A 112 17.56 1.42 20.80
CA PRO A 112 17.40 2.19 22.03
C PRO A 112 16.50 3.42 21.84
N ASP A 113 16.49 3.98 20.64
CA ASP A 113 15.60 5.06 20.22
C ASP A 113 14.86 4.63 18.95
N LEU A 114 13.60 4.23 19.13
CA LEU A 114 12.74 3.73 18.07
C LEU A 114 12.31 4.82 17.08
N GLU A 115 12.21 6.08 17.52
CA GLU A 115 11.87 7.19 16.62
C GLU A 115 13.06 7.55 15.72
N ALA A 116 14.27 7.56 16.28
CA ALA A 116 15.50 7.75 15.52
C ALA A 116 15.70 6.62 14.50
N GLU A 117 15.43 5.36 14.86
CA GLU A 117 15.46 4.22 13.94
C GLU A 117 14.50 4.44 12.76
N CYS A 118 13.26 4.84 13.02
CA CYS A 118 12.28 5.12 11.96
C CYS A 118 12.74 6.25 11.02
N ALA A 119 13.32 7.31 11.57
CA ALA A 119 13.83 8.44 10.79
C ALA A 119 15.05 8.07 9.93
N GLN A 120 15.95 7.24 10.46
CA GLN A 120 17.11 6.71 9.73
C GLN A 120 16.68 5.77 8.61
N TYR A 121 15.66 4.94 8.85
CA TYR A 121 15.10 4.05 7.82
C TYR A 121 14.55 4.83 6.63
N GLU A 122 13.83 5.93 6.89
CA GLU A 122 13.34 6.85 5.85
C GLU A 122 14.47 7.58 5.12
N ALA A 123 15.55 7.93 5.83
CA ALA A 123 16.73 8.51 5.21
C ALA A 123 17.42 7.51 4.27
N ALA A 124 17.62 6.27 4.72
CA ALA A 124 18.21 5.21 3.91
C ALA A 124 17.43 4.94 2.61
N ILE A 125 16.09 4.96 2.66
CA ILE A 125 15.24 4.85 1.46
C ILE A 125 15.50 6.02 0.49
N ARG A 126 15.60 7.25 1.01
CA ARG A 126 15.86 8.44 0.17
C ARG A 126 17.27 8.43 -0.42
N ASP A 127 18.26 8.00 0.36
CA ASP A 127 19.67 8.02 -0.03
C ASP A 127 19.96 7.07 -1.21
N VAL A 128 19.18 5.98 -1.33
CA VAL A 128 19.23 5.08 -2.49
C VAL A 128 18.31 5.50 -3.66
N GLY A 129 17.63 6.64 -3.55
CA GLY A 129 16.80 7.19 -4.62
C GLY A 129 15.33 6.74 -4.63
N GLY A 130 14.85 6.18 -3.52
CA GLY A 130 13.48 5.66 -3.37
C GLY A 130 13.33 4.20 -3.79
N ILE A 131 12.11 3.67 -3.64
CA ILE A 131 11.79 2.26 -3.92
C ILE A 131 11.28 2.12 -5.36
N ASP A 132 11.89 1.23 -6.15
CA ASP A 132 11.47 0.98 -7.53
C ASP A 132 10.20 0.13 -7.61
N LEU A 133 10.11 -0.91 -6.77
CA LEU A 133 8.94 -1.75 -6.65
C LEU A 133 8.72 -2.11 -5.20
N PHE A 134 7.51 -1.87 -4.70
CA PHE A 134 7.10 -2.27 -3.37
C PHE A 134 6.13 -3.45 -3.47
N LEU A 135 6.57 -4.65 -3.06
CA LEU A 135 5.69 -5.79 -2.87
C LEU A 135 5.04 -5.68 -1.49
N ALA A 136 3.72 -5.82 -1.42
CA ALA A 136 2.96 -5.79 -0.16
C ALA A 136 1.92 -6.91 -0.09
N GLY A 137 1.46 -7.20 1.12
CA GLY A 137 0.24 -7.95 1.39
C GLY A 137 -0.88 -7.04 1.89
N ILE A 138 -1.98 -7.66 2.31
CA ILE A 138 -3.10 -6.98 2.96
C ILE A 138 -3.53 -7.75 4.23
N GLY A 139 -3.88 -7.03 5.30
CA GLY A 139 -4.57 -7.57 6.47
C GLY A 139 -6.03 -7.98 6.20
N GLU A 140 -6.65 -8.72 7.12
CA GLU A 140 -8.10 -9.02 7.05
C GLU A 140 -8.98 -7.78 7.30
N ASP A 141 -8.41 -6.77 7.95
CA ASP A 141 -8.95 -5.42 8.20
C ASP A 141 -8.55 -4.39 7.12
N GLY A 142 -7.84 -4.82 6.07
CA GLY A 142 -7.36 -3.95 5.00
C GLY A 142 -6.10 -3.14 5.29
N HIS A 143 -5.37 -3.45 6.36
CA HIS A 143 -4.09 -2.78 6.59
C HIS A 143 -3.06 -3.12 5.51
N ILE A 144 -2.17 -2.17 5.24
CA ILE A 144 -0.91 -2.37 4.51
C ILE A 144 0.27 -2.11 5.47
N ALA A 145 1.23 -3.05 5.55
CA ALA A 145 2.16 -3.12 6.68
C ALA A 145 1.39 -3.19 8.00
N PHE A 146 1.93 -2.69 9.11
CA PHE A 146 1.13 -2.44 10.32
C PHE A 146 0.44 -1.07 10.31
N ASN A 147 0.03 -0.53 9.15
CA ASN A 147 -0.84 0.65 9.11
C ASN A 147 -2.29 0.25 9.41
N GLU A 148 -2.55 -0.04 10.68
CA GLU A 148 -3.85 -0.44 11.22
C GLU A 148 -4.96 0.58 10.91
N PRO A 149 -6.25 0.17 10.94
CA PRO A 149 -7.39 1.07 10.76
C PRO A 149 -7.30 2.35 11.60
N GLY A 150 -7.52 3.49 10.95
CA GLY A 150 -7.38 4.82 11.53
C GLY A 150 -6.01 5.48 11.31
N SER A 151 -5.03 4.74 10.78
CA SER A 151 -3.71 5.29 10.45
C SER A 151 -3.80 6.34 9.35
N SER A 152 -3.08 7.47 9.50
CA SER A 152 -3.01 8.50 8.47
C SER A 152 -2.54 7.93 7.13
N LEU A 153 -3.25 8.25 6.04
CA LEU A 153 -2.84 7.87 4.68
C LEU A 153 -1.58 8.62 4.23
N ALA A 154 -1.22 9.72 4.90
CA ALA A 154 0.02 10.45 4.69
C ALA A 154 1.14 10.07 5.69
N SER A 155 0.96 8.96 6.43
CA SER A 155 1.92 8.54 7.46
C SER A 155 3.28 8.15 6.91
N ARG A 156 4.33 8.38 7.72
CA ARG A 156 5.70 7.90 7.53
C ARG A 156 6.01 6.72 8.45
N THR A 157 7.22 6.17 8.31
CA THR A 157 7.73 5.13 9.20
C THR A 157 7.64 5.55 10.67
N ARG A 158 7.07 4.69 11.51
CA ARG A 158 6.79 4.99 12.92
C ARG A 158 6.58 3.73 13.74
N ILE A 159 6.55 3.92 15.06
CA ILE A 159 6.04 2.93 16.01
C ILE A 159 4.51 2.85 15.88
N LYS A 160 3.97 1.63 15.89
CA LYS A 160 2.53 1.41 15.91
C LYS A 160 2.15 0.32 16.91
N THR A 161 1.17 0.63 17.76
CA THR A 161 0.46 -0.38 18.55
C THR A 161 -0.44 -1.21 17.65
N LEU A 162 -0.30 -2.54 17.74
CA LEU A 162 -1.06 -3.49 16.96
C LEU A 162 -2.52 -3.53 17.43
N ALA A 163 -3.44 -3.66 16.47
CA ALA A 163 -4.85 -3.84 16.74
C ALA A 163 -5.10 -5.26 17.33
N TYR A 164 -6.21 -5.41 18.06
CA TYR A 164 -6.60 -6.70 18.62
C TYR A 164 -6.74 -7.79 17.54
N ASP A 165 -7.34 -7.46 16.39
CA ASP A 165 -7.51 -8.39 15.27
C ASP A 165 -6.15 -8.85 14.70
N THR A 166 -5.16 -7.96 14.64
CA THR A 166 -3.79 -8.29 14.24
C THR A 166 -3.11 -9.20 15.25
N ILE A 167 -3.27 -8.93 16.55
CA ILE A 167 -2.75 -9.80 17.63
C ILE A 167 -3.39 -11.19 17.52
N LEU A 168 -4.71 -11.26 17.35
CA LEU A 168 -5.44 -12.52 17.21
C LEU A 168 -4.97 -13.30 15.98
N ALA A 169 -4.86 -12.65 14.82
CA ALA A 169 -4.43 -13.27 13.57
C ALA A 169 -2.98 -13.80 13.66
N ASN A 170 -2.10 -13.08 14.35
CA ASN A 170 -0.68 -13.43 14.49
C ASN A 170 -0.42 -14.43 15.61
N SER A 171 -1.32 -14.59 16.58
CA SER A 171 -1.17 -15.55 17.69
C SER A 171 -0.86 -16.98 17.23
N ARG A 172 -1.33 -17.37 16.03
CA ARG A 172 -1.00 -18.67 15.40
C ARG A 172 0.50 -18.92 15.23
N PHE A 173 1.31 -17.87 15.16
CA PHE A 173 2.78 -17.94 15.09
C PHE A 173 3.44 -17.95 16.47
N PHE A 174 2.71 -17.56 17.51
CA PHE A 174 3.15 -17.47 18.91
C PHE A 174 2.38 -18.46 19.78
N ASN A 175 2.43 -19.75 19.41
CA ASN A 175 1.81 -20.86 20.16
C ASN A 175 0.29 -20.74 20.36
N ASN A 176 -0.41 -19.95 19.54
CA ASN A 176 -1.82 -19.59 19.72
C ASN A 176 -2.11 -18.84 21.03
N ASP A 177 -1.10 -18.13 21.57
CA ASP A 177 -1.22 -17.30 22.77
C ASP A 177 -1.08 -15.82 22.42
N VAL A 178 -2.16 -15.06 22.58
CA VAL A 178 -2.20 -13.63 22.29
C VAL A 178 -1.24 -12.82 23.18
N ASN A 179 -0.88 -13.32 24.36
CA ASN A 179 0.03 -12.63 25.28
C ASN A 179 1.50 -12.74 24.86
N GLN A 180 1.82 -13.68 23.96
CA GLN A 180 3.17 -13.84 23.41
C GLN A 180 3.40 -12.98 22.16
N VAL A 181 2.33 -12.40 21.60
CA VAL A 181 2.44 -11.51 20.43
C VAL A 181 2.93 -10.14 20.90
N PRO A 182 3.98 -9.57 20.29
CA PRO A 182 4.42 -8.22 20.61
C PRO A 182 3.30 -7.19 20.40
N ALA A 183 3.09 -6.31 21.38
CA ALA A 183 2.01 -5.32 21.33
C ALA A 183 2.27 -4.15 20.37
N MET A 184 3.52 -3.96 19.96
CA MET A 184 3.97 -2.87 19.10
C MET A 184 4.90 -3.38 18.00
N ALA A 185 4.94 -2.64 16.91
CA ALA A 185 5.86 -2.85 15.79
C ALA A 185 6.39 -1.50 15.28
N LEU A 186 7.57 -1.52 14.69
CA LEU A 186 7.99 -0.48 13.75
C LEU A 186 7.42 -0.83 12.39
N THR A 187 6.90 0.16 11.67
CA THR A 187 6.30 -0.04 10.35
C THR A 187 6.56 1.15 9.47
N VAL A 188 6.82 0.91 8.19
CA VAL A 188 6.74 1.94 7.16
C VAL A 188 5.34 2.54 7.12
N GLY A 189 5.24 3.82 6.78
CA GLY A 189 3.97 4.50 6.67
C GLY A 189 3.25 4.20 5.36
N VAL A 190 1.96 4.57 5.29
CA VAL A 190 1.19 4.47 4.04
C VAL A 190 1.86 5.32 2.95
N GLN A 191 2.28 6.55 3.26
CA GLN A 191 2.95 7.41 2.28
C GLN A 191 4.32 6.86 1.88
N THR A 192 5.06 6.23 2.80
CA THR A 192 6.35 5.59 2.50
C THR A 192 6.21 4.52 1.41
N ILE A 193 5.12 3.74 1.45
CA ILE A 193 4.82 2.74 0.40
C ILE A 193 4.36 3.43 -0.88
N MET A 194 3.52 4.46 -0.76
CA MET A 194 2.96 5.20 -1.90
C MET A 194 3.97 6.08 -2.64
N ASP A 195 5.14 6.32 -2.06
CA ASP A 195 6.27 6.99 -2.71
C ASP A 195 7.06 6.04 -3.63
N ALA A 196 6.81 4.73 -3.58
CA ALA A 196 7.45 3.79 -4.49
C ALA A 196 7.02 4.04 -5.94
N ARG A 197 7.88 3.73 -6.91
CA ARG A 197 7.53 3.91 -8.33
C ARG A 197 6.41 2.95 -8.76
N GLU A 198 6.43 1.73 -8.24
CA GLU A 198 5.38 0.72 -8.40
C GLU A 198 5.00 0.10 -7.07
N VAL A 199 3.71 -0.20 -6.89
CA VAL A 199 3.23 -0.99 -5.74
C VAL A 199 2.47 -2.20 -6.25
N VAL A 200 2.93 -3.39 -5.86
CA VAL A 200 2.33 -4.67 -6.20
C VAL A 200 1.81 -5.33 -4.92
N VAL A 201 0.53 -5.68 -4.89
CA VAL A 201 -0.09 -6.27 -3.70
C VAL A 201 -0.62 -7.65 -4.00
N ILE A 202 -0.17 -8.64 -3.22
CA ILE A 202 -0.65 -10.02 -3.32
C ILE A 202 -1.76 -10.28 -2.28
N VAL A 203 -2.91 -10.75 -2.75
CA VAL A 203 -4.11 -10.96 -1.91
C VAL A 203 -4.65 -12.36 -2.14
N LEU A 204 -4.51 -13.23 -1.14
CA LEU A 204 -4.83 -14.65 -1.27
C LEU A 204 -5.87 -15.09 -0.24
N GLY A 205 -6.84 -15.88 -0.70
CA GLY A 205 -7.82 -16.59 0.10
C GLY A 205 -9.04 -15.77 0.53
N ALA A 206 -10.12 -16.50 0.83
CA ALA A 206 -11.44 -15.95 1.13
C ALA A 206 -11.47 -14.97 2.32
N ARG A 207 -10.58 -15.17 3.30
CA ARG A 207 -10.46 -14.30 4.48
C ARG A 207 -10.09 -12.85 4.12
N LYS A 208 -9.52 -12.62 2.93
CA LYS A 208 -9.14 -11.28 2.45
C LYS A 208 -10.19 -10.63 1.55
N ALA A 209 -11.29 -11.32 1.23
CA ALA A 209 -12.26 -10.85 0.24
C ALA A 209 -12.96 -9.55 0.66
N VAL A 210 -13.38 -9.45 1.92
CA VAL A 210 -14.01 -8.22 2.46
C VAL A 210 -13.03 -7.04 2.38
N ALA A 211 -11.79 -7.25 2.82
CA ALA A 211 -10.76 -6.22 2.78
C ALA A 211 -10.47 -5.79 1.34
N LEU A 212 -10.34 -6.73 0.40
CA LEU A 212 -10.13 -6.41 -1.02
C LEU A 212 -11.27 -5.54 -1.57
N LYS A 213 -12.53 -5.95 -1.36
CA LYS A 213 -13.73 -5.19 -1.76
C LYS A 213 -13.70 -3.77 -1.22
N LYS A 214 -13.43 -3.60 0.07
CA LYS A 214 -13.36 -2.28 0.71
C LYS A 214 -12.24 -1.43 0.13
N CYS A 215 -11.12 -2.02 -0.24
CA CYS A 215 -9.97 -1.28 -0.75
C CYS A 215 -10.07 -0.90 -2.23
N ILE A 216 -10.84 -1.63 -3.06
CA ILE A 216 -10.89 -1.37 -4.51
C ILE A 216 -12.26 -0.94 -5.04
N GLU A 217 -13.37 -1.25 -4.37
CA GLU A 217 -14.72 -0.85 -4.80
C GLU A 217 -15.31 0.29 -3.96
N SER A 218 -14.84 0.47 -2.72
CA SER A 218 -15.25 1.60 -1.87
C SER A 218 -14.31 2.79 -2.05
N GLY A 219 -14.68 3.95 -1.49
CA GLY A 219 -13.82 5.14 -1.53
C GLY A 219 -12.58 5.02 -0.65
N VAL A 220 -11.59 5.87 -0.93
CA VAL A 220 -10.37 6.04 -0.11
C VAL A 220 -10.76 6.33 1.34
N ASN A 221 -10.27 5.50 2.26
CA ASN A 221 -10.65 5.54 3.68
C ASN A 221 -9.52 5.01 4.57
N HIS A 222 -9.12 5.77 5.59
CA HIS A 222 -8.08 5.38 6.53
C HIS A 222 -8.42 4.19 7.43
N MET A 223 -9.69 3.73 7.45
CA MET A 223 -10.09 2.49 8.10
C MET A 223 -9.72 1.24 7.29
N TRP A 224 -9.39 1.42 6.01
CA TRP A 224 -8.95 0.37 5.08
C TRP A 224 -7.72 0.92 4.37
N THR A 225 -6.56 0.94 5.02
CA THR A 225 -5.44 1.80 4.59
C THR A 225 -4.88 1.46 3.21
N LEU A 226 -5.03 0.19 2.77
CA LEU A 226 -4.73 -0.21 1.40
C LEU A 226 -5.57 0.53 0.34
N SER A 227 -6.75 1.06 0.68
CA SER A 227 -7.55 1.91 -0.22
C SER A 227 -6.78 3.14 -0.72
N GLY A 228 -5.72 3.56 -0.01
CA GLY A 228 -4.77 4.57 -0.49
C GLY A 228 -4.19 4.26 -1.87
N LEU A 229 -4.06 2.98 -2.26
CA LEU A 229 -3.59 2.54 -3.59
C LEU A 229 -4.39 3.10 -4.77
N GLN A 230 -5.64 3.51 -4.55
CA GLN A 230 -6.45 4.16 -5.59
C GLN A 230 -5.83 5.49 -6.06
N LEU A 231 -5.01 6.12 -5.22
CA LEU A 231 -4.29 7.35 -5.52
C LEU A 231 -2.89 7.09 -6.14
N HIS A 232 -2.43 5.84 -6.17
CA HIS A 232 -1.11 5.51 -6.70
C HIS A 232 -1.12 5.49 -8.22
N LYS A 233 -0.10 6.10 -8.85
CA LYS A 233 0.03 6.17 -10.31
C LYS A 233 0.19 4.78 -10.95
N HIS A 234 0.87 3.87 -10.26
CA HIS A 234 1.22 2.54 -10.76
C HIS A 234 1.00 1.45 -9.70
N SER A 235 -0.26 1.22 -9.33
CA SER A 235 -0.65 0.12 -8.44
C SER A 235 -1.15 -1.10 -9.20
N MET A 236 -0.77 -2.28 -8.72
CA MET A 236 -1.27 -3.58 -9.19
C MET A 236 -1.67 -4.44 -8.00
N VAL A 237 -2.87 -5.00 -8.04
CA VAL A 237 -3.32 -6.03 -7.11
C VAL A 237 -3.33 -7.36 -7.86
N VAL A 238 -2.74 -8.40 -7.27
CA VAL A 238 -2.77 -9.77 -7.78
C VAL A 238 -3.51 -10.63 -6.76
N ALA A 239 -4.63 -11.20 -7.18
CA ALA A 239 -5.54 -11.95 -6.34
C ALA A 239 -5.77 -13.36 -6.89
N ASP A 240 -5.98 -14.33 -6.00
CA ASP A 240 -6.63 -15.60 -6.37
C ASP A 240 -8.16 -15.43 -6.47
N GLU A 241 -8.87 -16.42 -7.02
CA GLU A 241 -10.33 -16.35 -7.15
C GLU A 241 -11.01 -16.18 -5.77
N ASP A 242 -10.53 -16.89 -4.74
CA ASP A 242 -11.09 -16.86 -3.39
C ASP A 242 -11.05 -15.45 -2.77
N ALA A 243 -9.99 -14.67 -3.02
CA ALA A 243 -9.93 -13.28 -2.59
C ALA A 243 -10.96 -12.37 -3.27
N THR A 244 -11.60 -12.81 -4.37
CA THR A 244 -12.59 -11.99 -5.10
C THR A 244 -14.04 -12.25 -4.72
N LEU A 245 -14.33 -13.16 -3.77
CA LEU A 245 -15.69 -13.60 -3.43
C LEU A 245 -16.66 -12.46 -3.04
N GLU A 246 -16.13 -11.37 -2.50
CA GLU A 246 -16.91 -10.20 -2.07
C GLU A 246 -17.00 -9.08 -3.12
N LEU A 247 -16.26 -9.20 -4.22
CA LEU A 247 -16.29 -8.24 -5.32
C LEU A 247 -17.57 -8.39 -6.15
N GLN A 248 -17.99 -7.30 -6.79
CA GLN A 248 -19.04 -7.40 -7.79
C GLN A 248 -18.57 -8.24 -8.98
N VAL A 249 -19.46 -9.09 -9.49
CA VAL A 249 -19.23 -9.86 -10.73
C VAL A 249 -18.80 -8.94 -11.87
N LYS A 250 -19.37 -7.74 -11.96
CA LYS A 250 -19.01 -6.74 -12.96
C LYS A 250 -17.56 -6.28 -12.84
N THR A 251 -17.07 -6.05 -11.62
CA THR A 251 -15.67 -5.67 -11.33
C THR A 251 -14.71 -6.75 -11.80
N VAL A 252 -14.93 -8.00 -11.41
CA VAL A 252 -14.07 -9.12 -11.81
C VAL A 252 -14.06 -9.30 -13.32
N ARG A 253 -15.24 -9.26 -13.97
CA ARG A 253 -15.34 -9.36 -15.44
C ARG A 253 -14.64 -8.20 -16.16
N TYR A 254 -14.78 -6.98 -15.65
CA TYR A 254 -14.11 -5.81 -16.20
C TYR A 254 -12.59 -5.99 -16.21
N PHE A 255 -11.99 -6.32 -15.06
CA PHE A 255 -10.54 -6.48 -14.95
C PHE A 255 -9.99 -7.67 -15.75
N LYS A 256 -10.68 -8.83 -15.72
CA LYS A 256 -10.32 -9.98 -16.58
C LYS A 256 -10.35 -9.60 -18.07
N SER A 257 -11.36 -8.83 -18.49
CA SER A 257 -11.51 -8.42 -19.89
C SER A 257 -10.41 -7.46 -20.34
N ILE A 258 -10.10 -6.41 -19.55
CA ILE A 258 -9.08 -5.44 -19.96
C ILE A 258 -7.68 -6.04 -19.98
N GLU A 259 -7.34 -6.92 -19.03
CA GLU A 259 -6.03 -7.59 -19.00
C GLU A 259 -5.88 -8.57 -20.17
N LYS A 260 -6.95 -9.29 -20.54
CA LYS A 260 -6.96 -10.14 -21.73
C LYS A 260 -6.69 -9.33 -23.01
N ILE A 261 -7.44 -8.23 -23.21
CA ILE A 261 -7.30 -7.38 -24.40
C ILE A 261 -5.92 -6.72 -24.44
N ALA A 262 -5.43 -6.21 -23.31
CA ALA A 262 -4.10 -5.61 -23.21
C ALA A 262 -3.03 -6.61 -23.67
N ARG A 263 -3.06 -7.85 -23.16
CA ARG A 263 -2.14 -8.92 -23.56
C ARG A 263 -2.25 -9.28 -25.04
N GLU A 264 -3.47 -9.43 -25.59
CA GLU A 264 -3.68 -9.75 -27.00
C GLU A 264 -3.17 -8.66 -27.95
N ARG A 265 -3.16 -7.41 -27.48
CA ARG A 265 -2.65 -6.25 -28.22
C ARG A 265 -1.17 -5.97 -27.98
N GLY A 266 -0.49 -6.77 -27.16
CA GLY A 266 0.89 -6.51 -26.74
C GLY A 266 1.05 -5.21 -25.94
N PHE A 267 -0.03 -4.70 -25.36
CA PHE A 267 -0.02 -3.51 -24.51
C PHE A 267 0.12 -3.94 -23.05
N GLU A 268 1.08 -3.34 -22.35
CA GLU A 268 1.24 -3.55 -20.91
C GLU A 268 1.21 -2.20 -20.19
N GLN A 269 0.22 -2.03 -19.30
CA GLN A 269 0.22 -0.92 -18.35
C GLN A 269 1.33 -1.15 -17.33
N ALA A 270 2.51 -0.65 -17.65
CA ALA A 270 3.65 -0.61 -16.74
C ALA A 270 4.33 0.75 -16.84
N LEU A 271 5.32 1.01 -15.98
CA LEU A 271 5.97 2.32 -15.84
C LEU A 271 6.40 2.96 -17.18
N PRO A 272 6.47 4.29 -17.30
CA PRO A 272 7.15 4.92 -18.43
C PRO A 272 8.58 4.39 -18.57
N LYS A 273 9.08 4.24 -19.81
CA LYS A 273 10.39 3.61 -20.08
C LYS A 273 11.53 4.20 -19.22
N GLY A 274 11.58 5.53 -19.08
CA GLY A 274 12.56 6.25 -18.25
C GLY A 274 12.50 5.95 -16.75
N LEU A 275 11.34 5.54 -16.24
CA LEU A 275 11.17 5.07 -14.86
C LEU A 275 11.43 3.56 -14.76
N ARG A 276 11.12 2.79 -15.82
CA ARG A 276 11.41 1.34 -15.88
C ARG A 276 12.90 1.03 -15.93
N ASP A 277 13.65 1.83 -16.68
CA ASP A 277 15.10 1.71 -16.87
C ASP A 277 15.91 2.53 -15.86
N GLY A 278 15.24 3.15 -14.88
CA GLY A 278 15.87 3.91 -13.80
C GLY A 278 16.60 5.19 -14.22
N ARG A 279 16.29 5.76 -15.41
CA ARG A 279 16.96 6.96 -15.93
C ARG A 279 16.34 8.29 -15.49
N VAL A 280 15.18 8.25 -14.84
CA VAL A 280 14.47 9.45 -14.40
C VAL A 280 14.47 9.53 -12.87
N THR A 281 15.32 10.41 -12.33
CA THR A 281 15.02 11.07 -11.04
C THR A 281 13.75 11.89 -11.25
N GLU A 282 12.80 11.84 -10.30
CA GLU A 282 11.64 12.73 -10.37
C GLU A 282 12.11 14.16 -10.72
N PRO A 283 11.37 14.90 -11.57
CA PRO A 283 11.74 16.28 -11.79
C PRO A 283 11.71 16.95 -10.42
N THR A 284 12.89 17.35 -9.92
CA THR A 284 13.00 18.41 -8.93
C THR A 284 12.03 19.46 -9.38
N THR A 285 11.12 19.89 -8.51
CA THR A 285 10.09 20.88 -8.84
C THR A 285 10.79 22.09 -9.44
N THR A 286 10.94 22.11 -10.76
CA THR A 286 11.52 23.24 -11.46
C THR A 286 10.44 24.26 -11.29
N LYS A 287 10.64 25.20 -10.36
CA LYS A 287 9.91 26.46 -10.38
C LYS A 287 10.03 26.92 -11.82
N ILE A 288 8.95 26.77 -12.58
CA ILE A 288 8.80 27.46 -13.84
C ILE A 288 8.83 28.92 -13.41
N MET A 289 10.00 29.55 -13.50
CA MET A 289 10.08 30.99 -13.47
C MET A 289 9.36 31.43 -14.74
N VAL A 290 8.08 31.73 -14.58
CA VAL A 290 7.33 32.49 -15.58
C VAL A 290 7.98 33.87 -15.61
N ASN A 291 9.02 34.01 -16.43
CA ASN A 291 9.56 35.31 -16.77
C ASN A 291 8.52 36.03 -17.62
N GLY A 292 7.95 37.10 -17.07
CA GLY A 292 7.32 38.16 -17.85
C GLY A 292 5.81 38.17 -17.87
N ILE A 293 5.16 38.24 -16.71
CA ILE A 293 3.95 39.08 -16.56
C ILE A 293 4.07 39.80 -15.22
N HIS A 294 4.29 41.12 -15.28
CA HIS A 294 4.29 41.97 -14.09
C HIS A 294 2.89 42.00 -13.48
N SER A 295 2.73 41.45 -12.28
CA SER A 295 1.64 41.86 -11.40
C SER A 295 1.98 43.25 -10.84
N PRO A 296 1.04 44.22 -10.83
CA PRO A 296 1.27 45.50 -10.20
C PRO A 296 1.50 45.30 -8.69
N LEU A 297 2.58 45.88 -8.16
CA LEU A 297 2.85 45.93 -6.73
C LEU A 297 1.71 46.68 -6.03
N ALA A 298 1.02 46.00 -5.10
CA ALA A 298 0.16 46.66 -4.14
C ALA A 298 1.02 47.20 -3.00
N THR A 299 1.33 48.49 -3.04
CA THR A 299 1.65 49.27 -1.84
C THR A 299 0.35 49.94 -1.38
N ARG A 300 -0.14 49.57 -0.18
CA ARG A 300 -0.78 50.43 0.81
C ARG A 300 -1.44 49.62 1.94
N ASP A 301 -0.86 49.82 3.12
CA ASP A 301 -1.49 50.05 4.43
C ASP A 301 -2.80 49.33 4.76
N PHE A 302 -2.67 48.43 5.74
CA PHE A 302 -3.76 47.86 6.52
C PHE A 302 -4.36 48.93 7.43
N GLU A 303 -5.56 49.42 7.11
CA GLU A 303 -6.50 49.94 8.09
C GLU A 303 -7.88 49.31 7.89
N GLY A 304 -8.49 48.93 9.00
CA GLY A 304 -9.55 47.92 9.06
C GLY A 304 -10.86 48.27 8.37
N GLN A 305 -11.57 47.21 7.97
CA GLN A 305 -12.97 46.94 8.31
C GLN A 305 -13.40 45.65 7.59
N SER A 306 -13.90 44.68 8.36
CA SER A 306 -14.49 43.45 7.83
C SER A 306 -15.75 43.77 7.02
N TYR A 307 -15.69 43.62 5.70
CA TYR A 307 -16.87 43.60 4.84
C TYR A 307 -17.12 42.18 4.35
N LEU A 308 -17.97 41.46 5.08
CA LEU A 308 -18.71 40.32 4.55
C LEU A 308 -19.51 40.81 3.33
N LEU A 309 -19.32 40.14 2.18
CA LEU A 309 -20.10 40.32 0.97
C LEU A 309 -21.60 40.16 1.27
N ARG A 310 -22.32 41.29 1.36
CA ARG A 310 -23.78 41.33 1.28
C ARG A 310 -24.20 41.04 -0.16
N ALA A 311 -24.74 39.84 -0.40
CA ALA A 311 -25.59 39.60 -1.54
C ALA A 311 -26.95 40.27 -1.27
N ASN A 312 -27.28 41.31 -2.04
CA ASN A 312 -28.61 41.92 -2.05
C ASN A 312 -29.57 40.97 -2.79
N ASN A 313 -30.40 40.25 -2.05
CA ASN A 313 -31.56 39.52 -2.57
C ASN A 313 -32.82 40.03 -1.85
N PRO A 314 -33.81 40.62 -2.54
CA PRO A 314 -34.97 41.21 -1.90
C PRO A 314 -36.08 40.16 -1.72
N VAL A 315 -35.85 39.13 -0.90
CA VAL A 315 -36.93 38.24 -0.41
C VAL A 315 -36.59 37.72 1.00
N LEU A 316 -36.49 38.61 1.99
CA LEU A 316 -36.49 38.22 3.41
C LEU A 316 -37.27 39.26 4.22
N ALA A 317 -38.59 39.10 4.24
CA ALA A 317 -39.47 39.72 5.22
C ALA A 317 -40.17 38.60 6.02
N ALA A 318 -39.98 38.63 7.35
CA ALA A 318 -40.66 37.88 8.41
C ALA A 318 -40.42 36.35 8.51
N PRO A 319 -40.37 35.79 9.74
CA PRO A 319 -40.14 34.37 9.96
C PRO A 319 -41.42 33.58 9.69
N SER A 320 -41.47 32.82 8.60
CA SER A 320 -42.48 31.78 8.43
C SER A 320 -42.15 30.61 9.37
N SER A 321 -43.18 30.14 10.08
CA SER A 321 -43.18 28.96 10.93
C SER A 321 -42.48 27.78 10.23
N ARG A 322 -41.53 27.12 10.92
CA ARG A 322 -41.00 25.82 10.49
C ARG A 322 -42.19 24.87 10.26
N SER A 323 -42.21 24.20 9.12
CA SER A 323 -43.09 23.06 8.90
C SER A 323 -42.75 21.97 9.93
N VAL A 324 -43.77 21.51 10.65
CA VAL A 324 -43.69 20.37 11.56
C VAL A 324 -43.48 19.12 10.70
N THR A 325 -42.41 18.36 10.96
CA THR A 325 -42.22 17.03 10.38
C THR A 325 -43.40 16.14 10.82
N PRO A 326 -44.18 15.54 9.91
CA PRO A 326 -45.25 14.63 10.30
C PRO A 326 -44.66 13.44 11.07
N GLU A 327 -45.33 13.00 12.13
CA GLU A 327 -44.96 11.75 12.81
C GLU A 327 -45.04 10.57 11.83
N PRO A 328 -44.15 9.57 11.97
CA PRO A 328 -44.14 8.41 11.09
C PRO A 328 -45.44 7.62 11.22
N THR A 329 -46.19 7.48 10.14
CA THR A 329 -47.30 6.51 10.07
C THR A 329 -46.72 5.11 10.12
N LEU A 330 -46.90 4.42 11.25
CA LEU A 330 -46.60 3.00 11.38
C LEU A 330 -47.59 2.21 10.53
N ASP A 331 -47.16 1.83 9.34
CA ASP A 331 -47.92 0.98 8.43
C ASP A 331 -47.91 -0.47 8.96
N ASN A 332 -49.03 -0.90 9.54
CA ASN A 332 -49.25 -2.28 9.96
C ASN A 332 -49.82 -3.07 8.78
N MET A 333 -49.17 -4.17 8.39
CA MET A 333 -49.65 -5.07 7.31
C MET A 333 -51.10 -5.57 7.48
N MET A 334 -51.69 -5.51 8.68
CA MET A 334 -53.11 -5.86 8.89
C MET A 334 -54.13 -4.88 8.29
N SER A 335 -53.75 -3.64 7.92
CA SER A 335 -54.69 -2.64 7.36
C SER A 335 -54.91 -2.77 5.84
N ARG A 336 -54.16 -3.64 5.16
CA ARG A 336 -54.19 -3.82 3.70
C ARG A 336 -55.05 -5.00 3.22
N ILE A 337 -55.83 -5.60 4.12
CA ILE A 337 -56.77 -6.68 3.80
C ILE A 337 -58.13 -6.30 4.40
N GLY A 338 -59.03 -5.74 3.59
CA GLY A 338 -60.39 -5.43 4.03
C GLY A 338 -61.19 -4.54 3.09
N ASN A 339 -62.07 -5.22 2.32
CA ASN A 339 -63.13 -4.79 1.39
C ASN A 339 -62.74 -4.32 -0.01
#